data_AF-A0A1P9WTQ7-F1
#
_entry.id   AF-A0A1P9WTQ7-F1
#
_cell.length_a   1.000
_cell.length_b   1.000
_cell.length_c   1.000
_cell.angle_alpha   90.00
_cell.angle_beta   90.00
_cell.angle_gamma   90.00
#
_symmetry.space_group_name_H-M   'P 1'
#
loop_
_entity.id
_entity.type
_entity.pdbx_description
1 polymer ?
#
loop_
_entity_poly.entity_id
_entity_poly.type
_entity_poly.pdbx_seq_one_letter_code
_entity_poly.pdbx_strand_id
1 'polypeptide(L)'
;MWQLNQAGQYTMNWLSTTFGSIILLSVLLGLTGCQHETVIYSGTFEGEPYELVSVETKGFSTNSIHYVIKSERMKSLRIDAVNTDWGPPYADDLYGNAPRTYLTDASVLYRNEPDNAVQHPSTMVYLSPKRFSRATFDLYARFMESEWPAIDQKFGQREYSRFPHIIGLVYGEQERFVRLFRGQLQGRDYTIRVEPDGRIRFGAGRNGSSEEYSGLSEKIQMQGKVIYVATGEQAGLSMSQLQGYTDAQGKRLSDYFKLVEKPALNLRH
;
A
#
# COMPACT_ATOMS: atom_id res chain seq x y z
N MET A 1 -17.11 -73.80 39.75
CA MET A 1 -18.55 -73.83 40.06
C MET A 1 -19.04 -72.38 40.05
N TRP A 2 -20.15 -72.08 39.36
CA TRP A 2 -20.79 -70.76 39.06
C TRP A 2 -20.17 -69.95 37.89
N GLN A 3 -20.73 -70.00 36.68
CA GLN A 3 -21.87 -69.24 36.10
C GLN A 3 -21.52 -67.76 35.80
N LEU A 4 -21.37 -67.35 34.53
CA LEU A 4 -22.37 -66.94 33.51
C LEU A 4 -22.82 -65.46 33.63
N ASN A 5 -22.92 -64.84 32.44
CA ASN A 5 -23.59 -63.59 32.05
C ASN A 5 -22.86 -62.26 32.24
N GLN A 6 -22.59 -61.58 31.12
CA GLN A 6 -23.40 -60.41 30.76
C GLN A 6 -23.39 -60.15 29.25
N ALA A 7 -24.60 -60.10 28.70
CA ALA A 7 -24.91 -59.73 27.33
C ALA A 7 -25.27 -58.23 27.27
N GLY A 8 -24.81 -57.58 26.21
CA GLY A 8 -25.59 -56.65 25.39
C GLY A 8 -26.06 -55.33 25.99
N GLN A 9 -25.39 -54.23 25.62
CA GLN A 9 -26.04 -52.95 25.33
C GLN A 9 -25.25 -52.22 24.21
N TYR A 10 -25.73 -52.36 22.96
CA TYR A 10 -25.37 -51.44 21.87
C TYR A 10 -26.68 -50.83 21.37
N THR A 11 -27.00 -49.63 21.84
CA THR A 11 -28.08 -48.81 21.27
C THR A 11 -27.49 -47.56 20.62
N MET A 12 -27.58 -47.57 19.29
CA MET A 12 -27.84 -46.46 18.38
C MET A 12 -27.56 -45.02 18.86
N ASN A 13 -26.59 -44.37 18.19
CA ASN A 13 -26.54 -42.92 17.98
C ASN A 13 -25.93 -42.64 16.59
N TRP A 14 -26.72 -42.81 15.53
CA TRP A 14 -26.26 -42.62 14.13
C TRP A 14 -27.03 -41.51 13.38
N LEU A 15 -27.74 -40.62 14.07
CA LEU A 15 -28.58 -39.60 13.41
C LEU A 15 -28.26 -38.13 13.73
N SER A 16 -27.23 -37.84 14.54
CA SER A 16 -26.88 -36.45 14.92
C SER A 16 -25.63 -35.87 14.23
N THR A 17 -24.85 -36.66 13.48
CA THR A 17 -23.59 -36.21 12.89
C THR A 17 -23.70 -35.66 11.45
N THR A 18 -24.80 -35.92 10.74
CA THR A 18 -24.96 -35.49 9.34
C THR A 18 -25.43 -34.03 9.20
N PHE A 19 -26.27 -33.52 10.10
CA PHE A 19 -26.78 -32.13 10.00
C PHE A 19 -25.74 -31.06 10.40
N GLY A 20 -24.88 -31.34 11.38
CA GLY A 20 -23.81 -30.41 11.77
C GLY A 20 -22.72 -30.24 10.69
N SER A 21 -22.47 -31.29 9.92
CA SER A 21 -21.45 -31.31 8.87
C SER A 21 -21.84 -30.47 7.64
N ILE A 22 -23.13 -30.39 7.32
CA ILE A 22 -23.62 -29.61 6.15
C ILE A 22 -23.58 -28.11 6.42
N ILE A 23 -23.89 -27.67 7.65
CA ILE A 23 -23.84 -26.24 8.02
C ILE A 23 -22.37 -25.76 8.05
N LEU A 24 -21.44 -26.56 8.57
CA LEU A 24 -20.02 -26.21 8.57
C LEU A 24 -19.43 -26.13 7.16
N LEU A 25 -19.80 -27.05 6.26
CA LEU A 25 -19.38 -27.03 4.86
C LEU A 25 -19.99 -25.84 4.08
N SER A 26 -21.23 -25.46 4.39
CA SER A 26 -21.91 -24.30 3.78
C SER A 26 -21.30 -22.97 4.25
N VAL A 27 -20.90 -22.88 5.52
CA VAL A 27 -20.17 -21.73 6.06
C VAL A 27 -18.74 -21.66 5.50
N LEU A 28 -18.08 -22.81 5.28
CA LEU A 28 -16.76 -22.86 4.63
C LEU A 28 -16.81 -22.49 3.13
N LEU A 29 -17.85 -22.92 2.40
CA LEU A 29 -18.04 -22.58 0.98
C LEU A 29 -18.48 -21.11 0.79
N GLY A 30 -19.17 -20.51 1.77
CA GLY A 30 -19.53 -19.09 1.76
C GLY A 30 -18.35 -18.13 1.99
N LEU A 31 -17.19 -18.64 2.43
CA LEU A 31 -15.99 -17.84 2.72
C LEU A 31 -14.94 -17.88 1.61
N THR A 32 -15.13 -18.65 0.55
CA THR A 32 -14.25 -18.61 -0.62
C THR A 32 -14.69 -17.43 -1.51
N GLY A 33 -14.10 -16.26 -1.28
CA GLY A 33 -14.27 -15.12 -2.19
C GLY A 33 -13.99 -15.57 -3.63
N CYS A 34 -14.95 -15.35 -4.53
CA CYS A 34 -14.80 -15.71 -5.93
C CYS A 34 -13.75 -14.78 -6.57
N GLN A 35 -12.64 -15.36 -7.04
CA GLN A 35 -11.62 -14.65 -7.80
C GLN A 35 -11.93 -14.80 -9.29
N HIS A 36 -12.03 -13.67 -9.99
CA HIS A 36 -12.20 -13.62 -11.44
C HIS A 36 -10.94 -13.07 -12.09
N GLU A 37 -10.35 -13.82 -13.01
CA GLU A 37 -9.19 -13.40 -13.78
C GLU A 37 -9.59 -13.08 -15.22
N THR A 38 -9.11 -11.95 -15.73
CA THR A 38 -9.34 -11.52 -17.12
C THR A 38 -8.02 -11.06 -17.72
N VAL A 39 -7.59 -11.67 -18.82
CA VAL A 39 -6.46 -11.17 -19.62
C VAL A 39 -6.91 -9.86 -20.27
N ILE A 40 -6.27 -8.75 -19.90
CA ILE A 40 -6.60 -7.42 -20.43
C ILE A 40 -5.62 -6.97 -21.51
N TYR A 41 -4.39 -7.47 -21.49
CA TYR A 41 -3.37 -7.19 -22.50
C TYR A 41 -2.51 -8.42 -22.74
N SER A 42 -2.07 -8.59 -23.98
CA SER A 42 -1.07 -9.59 -24.38
C SER A 42 -0.07 -8.92 -25.30
N GLY A 43 1.20 -9.26 -25.15
CA GLY A 43 2.29 -8.70 -25.94
C GLY A 43 3.49 -9.62 -26.00
N THR A 44 4.61 -9.10 -26.48
CA THR A 44 5.87 -9.83 -26.56
C THR A 44 7.01 -8.92 -26.12
N PHE A 45 7.81 -9.38 -25.16
CA PHE A 45 8.96 -8.65 -24.63
C PHE A 45 10.22 -9.51 -24.77
N GLU A 46 11.27 -8.97 -25.39
CA GLU A 46 12.50 -9.71 -25.72
C GLU A 46 12.23 -11.07 -26.41
N GLY A 47 11.20 -11.15 -27.27
CA GLY A 47 10.82 -12.37 -27.99
C GLY A 47 9.92 -13.35 -27.21
N GLU A 48 9.63 -13.08 -25.94
CA GLU A 48 8.79 -13.93 -25.09
C GLU A 48 7.38 -13.37 -24.92
N PRO A 49 6.33 -14.20 -25.02
CA PRO A 49 4.98 -13.74 -24.77
C PRO A 49 4.78 -13.34 -23.31
N TYR A 50 3.95 -12.33 -23.10
CA TYR A 50 3.49 -11.94 -21.77
C TYR A 50 2.01 -11.54 -21.79
N GLU A 51 1.39 -11.64 -20.63
CA GLU A 51 0.01 -11.24 -20.39
C GLU A 51 -0.08 -10.31 -19.18
N LEU A 52 -0.94 -9.30 -19.30
CA LEU A 52 -1.42 -8.53 -18.16
C LEU A 52 -2.81 -9.02 -17.80
N VAL A 53 -2.94 -9.54 -16.58
CA VAL A 53 -4.18 -10.12 -16.06
C VAL A 53 -4.76 -9.20 -15.00
N SER A 54 -6.01 -8.80 -15.17
CA SER A 54 -6.81 -8.16 -14.12
C SER A 54 -7.41 -9.26 -13.24
N VAL A 55 -7.23 -9.14 -11.94
CA VAL A 55 -7.75 -10.08 -10.95
C VAL A 55 -8.70 -9.33 -10.03
N GLU A 56 -9.99 -9.64 -10.14
CA GLU A 56 -11.04 -9.13 -9.27
C GLU A 56 -11.33 -10.15 -8.16
N THR A 57 -11.26 -9.71 -6.91
CA THR A 57 -11.64 -10.52 -5.75
C THR A 57 -12.88 -9.89 -5.12
N LYS A 58 -13.99 -10.62 -5.13
CA LYS A 58 -15.25 -10.19 -4.50
C LYS A 58 -15.23 -10.61 -3.03
N GLY A 59 -15.20 -9.63 -2.14
CA GLY A 59 -15.32 -9.82 -0.69
C GLY A 59 -16.73 -9.53 -0.19
N PHE A 60 -17.01 -9.91 1.06
CA PHE A 60 -18.32 -9.70 1.70
C PHE A 60 -18.67 -8.21 1.89
N SER A 61 -17.68 -7.33 2.01
CA SER A 61 -17.86 -5.88 2.21
C SER A 61 -17.14 -5.00 1.19
N THR A 62 -16.08 -5.48 0.54
CA THR A 62 -15.28 -4.72 -0.43
C THR A 62 -14.78 -5.60 -1.56
N ASN A 63 -14.87 -5.10 -2.79
CA ASN A 63 -14.23 -5.71 -3.96
C ASN A 63 -12.84 -5.08 -4.16
N SER A 64 -11.85 -5.90 -4.47
CA SER A 64 -10.49 -5.43 -4.81
C SER A 64 -10.12 -5.86 -6.22
N ILE A 65 -9.48 -4.96 -6.96
CA ILE A 65 -8.88 -5.27 -8.27
C ILE A 65 -7.37 -5.12 -8.13
N HIS A 66 -6.62 -6.10 -8.61
CA HIS A 66 -5.17 -6.00 -8.78
C HIS A 66 -4.75 -6.52 -10.14
N TYR A 67 -3.56 -6.13 -10.58
CA TYR A 67 -3.03 -6.53 -11.88
C TYR A 67 -1.85 -7.47 -11.69
N VAL A 68 -1.67 -8.43 -12.61
CA VAL A 68 -0.56 -9.38 -12.57
C VAL A 68 0.06 -9.47 -13.96
N ILE A 69 1.36 -9.19 -14.04
CA ILE A 69 2.17 -9.47 -15.24
C ILE A 69 2.57 -10.95 -15.16
N LYS A 70 2.14 -11.74 -16.15
CA LYS A 70 2.49 -13.15 -16.31
C LYS A 70 3.37 -13.32 -17.56
N SER A 71 4.48 -14.01 -17.39
CA SER A 71 5.38 -14.42 -18.47
C SER A 71 6.12 -15.69 -18.00
N GLU A 72 6.48 -16.58 -18.92
CA GLU A 72 7.21 -17.81 -18.57
C GLU A 72 8.63 -17.50 -18.07
N ARG A 73 9.25 -16.44 -18.59
CA ARG A 73 10.63 -16.04 -18.25
C ARG A 73 10.71 -15.16 -17.00
N MET A 74 9.63 -14.46 -16.65
CA MET A 74 9.60 -13.52 -15.52
C MET A 74 8.72 -14.03 -14.40
N LYS A 75 9.28 -14.08 -13.19
CA LYS A 75 8.48 -14.31 -11.98
C LYS A 75 7.36 -13.28 -11.90
N SER A 76 6.11 -13.73 -11.78
CA SER A 76 4.95 -12.84 -11.86
C SER A 76 5.02 -11.66 -10.89
N LEU A 77 4.77 -10.45 -11.43
CA LEU A 77 4.68 -9.22 -10.66
C LEU A 77 3.21 -8.85 -10.50
N ARG A 78 2.75 -8.86 -9.25
CA ARG A 78 1.46 -8.29 -8.86
C ARG A 78 1.63 -6.77 -8.73
N ILE A 79 0.60 -6.00 -9.07
CA ILE A 79 0.54 -4.55 -8.91
C ILE A 79 -0.75 -4.27 -8.14
N ASP A 80 -0.61 -3.85 -6.88
CA ASP A 80 -1.70 -3.59 -5.96
C ASP A 80 -1.31 -2.61 -4.83
N ALA A 81 -2.25 -2.32 -3.95
CA ALA A 81 -2.05 -1.41 -2.82
C ALA A 81 -0.94 -1.82 -1.82
N VAL A 82 -0.42 -3.05 -1.88
CA VAL A 82 0.68 -3.52 -0.99
C VAL A 82 2.05 -3.16 -1.57
N ASN A 83 2.14 -3.02 -2.90
CA ASN A 83 3.40 -2.71 -3.55
C ASN A 83 3.35 -1.48 -4.45
N THR A 84 2.36 -0.62 -4.24
CA THR A 84 2.24 0.69 -4.86
C THR A 84 1.90 1.76 -3.83
N ASP A 85 2.39 2.97 -4.03
CA ASP A 85 1.94 4.15 -3.32
C ASP A 85 0.57 4.66 -3.81
N TRP A 86 -0.02 5.63 -3.11
CA TRP A 86 -1.26 6.28 -3.53
C TRP A 86 -1.02 7.61 -4.24
N GLY A 87 0.24 7.90 -4.57
CA GLY A 87 0.66 9.10 -5.24
C GLY A 87 2.14 9.03 -5.63
N PRO A 88 2.62 10.03 -6.39
CA PRO A 88 4.03 10.14 -6.75
C PRO A 88 4.89 10.38 -5.50
N PRO A 89 6.18 10.00 -5.52
CA PRO A 89 7.07 10.22 -4.38
C PRO A 89 7.25 11.71 -4.08
N TYR A 90 7.33 12.08 -2.80
CA TYR A 90 7.53 13.49 -2.42
C TYR A 90 8.94 14.00 -2.73
N ALA A 91 9.93 13.11 -2.88
CA ALA A 91 11.30 13.46 -3.25
C ALA A 91 12.08 12.23 -3.74
N ASP A 92 12.97 12.39 -4.72
CA ASP A 92 13.80 11.28 -5.21
C ASP A 92 14.80 10.75 -4.16
N ASP A 93 15.35 11.66 -3.33
CA ASP A 93 16.35 11.32 -2.31
C ASP A 93 15.81 10.45 -1.16
N LEU A 94 14.48 10.27 -1.05
CA LEU A 94 13.88 9.38 -0.06
C LEU A 94 14.30 7.92 -0.27
N TYR A 95 14.62 7.54 -1.51
CA TYR A 95 15.07 6.21 -1.87
C TYR A 95 16.55 5.96 -1.57
N GLY A 96 17.34 7.01 -1.25
CA GLY A 96 18.77 6.89 -1.00
C GLY A 96 19.50 6.17 -2.13
N ASN A 97 20.20 5.07 -1.80
CA ASN A 97 20.93 4.25 -2.77
C ASN A 97 20.09 3.09 -3.35
N ALA A 98 18.78 3.03 -3.05
CA ALA A 98 17.93 1.99 -3.61
C ALA A 98 17.83 2.16 -5.14
N PRO A 99 18.04 1.08 -5.92
CA PRO A 99 17.86 1.10 -7.36
C PRO A 99 16.44 1.49 -7.73
N ARG A 100 16.31 2.37 -8.71
CA ARG A 100 15.02 2.88 -9.18
C ARG A 100 15.12 3.34 -10.62
N THR A 101 13.98 3.27 -11.30
CA THR A 101 13.84 3.67 -12.71
C THR A 101 12.52 4.42 -12.85
N TYR A 102 12.54 5.57 -13.52
CA TYR A 102 11.35 6.33 -13.86
C TYR A 102 10.98 6.06 -15.33
N LEU A 103 9.70 5.84 -15.60
CA LEU A 103 9.17 5.54 -16.94
C LEU A 103 8.72 6.81 -17.68
N THR A 104 8.42 7.85 -16.93
CA THR A 104 8.03 9.18 -17.41
C THR A 104 8.96 10.22 -16.81
N ASP A 105 8.94 11.44 -17.35
CA ASP A 105 9.74 12.52 -16.77
C ASP A 105 9.42 12.68 -15.27
N ALA A 106 10.46 12.87 -14.45
CA ALA A 106 10.32 13.14 -13.02
C ALA A 106 9.44 14.37 -12.70
N SER A 107 9.08 15.16 -13.74
CA SER A 107 8.12 16.26 -13.72
C SER A 107 6.65 15.83 -13.84
N VAL A 108 6.30 14.53 -13.73
CA VAL A 108 4.94 14.14 -13.36
C VAL A 108 4.75 14.54 -11.88
N LEU A 109 4.56 15.85 -11.74
CA LEU A 109 4.79 16.63 -10.54
C LEU A 109 3.90 16.14 -9.42
N TYR A 110 4.55 15.86 -8.29
CA TYR A 110 3.89 15.87 -7.00
C TYR A 110 2.91 17.03 -6.90
N ARG A 111 1.62 16.72 -6.77
CA ARG A 111 0.58 17.71 -6.51
C ARG A 111 0.40 17.84 -5.00
N ASN A 112 0.50 19.07 -4.55
CA ASN A 112 0.40 19.49 -3.15
C ASN A 112 -0.98 19.31 -2.55
N GLU A 113 -2.00 19.24 -3.41
CA GLU A 113 -3.38 19.07 -3.02
C GLU A 113 -3.95 17.83 -3.72
N PRO A 114 -4.81 17.06 -3.04
CA PRO A 114 -5.72 16.18 -3.75
C PRO A 114 -6.76 17.07 -4.40
N ASP A 115 -6.62 17.34 -5.69
CA ASP A 115 -7.84 17.53 -6.49
C ASP A 115 -8.72 16.34 -6.14
N ASN A 116 -9.88 16.59 -5.54
CA ASN A 116 -10.90 15.58 -5.29
C ASN A 116 -11.04 14.77 -6.59
N ALA A 117 -10.64 13.50 -6.55
CA ALA A 117 -10.55 12.59 -7.68
C ALA A 117 -9.47 12.90 -8.74
N VAL A 118 -8.18 12.77 -8.38
CA VAL A 118 -7.24 12.23 -9.40
C VAL A 118 -7.66 10.78 -9.64
N GLN A 119 -8.46 10.56 -10.69
CA GLN A 119 -8.98 9.24 -11.07
C GLN A 119 -7.87 8.21 -11.35
N HIS A 120 -6.63 8.68 -11.60
CA HIS A 120 -5.45 7.87 -11.91
C HIS A 120 -4.25 8.31 -11.06
N PRO A 121 -4.14 7.93 -9.78
CA PRO A 121 -3.00 8.32 -8.97
C PRO A 121 -1.71 7.74 -9.57
N SER A 122 -0.80 8.62 -9.96
CA SER A 122 0.56 8.24 -10.35
C SER A 122 1.22 7.48 -9.20
N THR A 123 1.92 6.38 -9.48
CA THR A 123 2.51 5.55 -8.41
C THR A 123 3.82 4.87 -8.80
N MET A 124 4.63 4.56 -7.79
CA MET A 124 5.83 3.74 -7.91
C MET A 124 5.50 2.28 -7.57
N VAL A 125 6.06 1.33 -8.32
CA VAL A 125 5.96 -0.10 -7.98
C VAL A 125 7.18 -0.55 -7.19
N TYR A 126 6.95 -1.16 -6.04
CA TYR A 126 7.98 -1.69 -5.15
C TYR A 126 8.24 -3.17 -5.41
N LEU A 127 9.46 -3.48 -5.85
CA LEU A 127 9.93 -4.86 -6.01
C LEU A 127 10.74 -5.27 -4.78
N SER A 128 10.10 -6.02 -3.88
CA SER A 128 10.73 -6.49 -2.64
C SER A 128 11.96 -7.37 -2.93
N PRO A 129 13.14 -7.05 -2.37
CA PRO A 129 14.34 -7.88 -2.44
C PRO A 129 14.16 -9.28 -1.81
N LYS A 130 13.13 -9.48 -0.98
CA LYS A 130 12.79 -10.80 -0.42
C LYS A 130 12.15 -11.71 -1.46
N ARG A 131 11.55 -11.14 -2.51
CA ARG A 131 10.82 -11.88 -3.55
C ARG A 131 11.51 -11.85 -4.91
N PHE A 132 12.23 -10.80 -5.22
CA PHE A 132 12.85 -10.56 -6.52
C PHE A 132 14.36 -10.34 -6.34
N SER A 133 15.15 -10.86 -7.28
CA SER A 133 16.58 -10.56 -7.33
C SER A 133 16.83 -9.20 -7.99
N ARG A 134 18.03 -8.64 -7.84
CA ARG A 134 18.40 -7.41 -8.56
C ARG A 134 18.32 -7.59 -10.08
N ALA A 135 18.76 -8.73 -10.61
CA ALA A 135 18.64 -9.02 -12.05
C ALA A 135 17.18 -9.08 -12.51
N THR A 136 16.27 -9.60 -11.66
CA THR A 136 14.83 -9.60 -11.96
C THR A 136 14.25 -8.18 -11.93
N PHE A 137 14.71 -7.32 -11.01
CA PHE A 137 14.34 -5.90 -11.03
C PHE A 137 14.82 -5.22 -12.32
N ASP A 138 16.06 -5.42 -12.74
CA ASP A 138 16.60 -4.79 -13.95
C ASP A 138 15.85 -5.29 -15.22
N LEU A 139 15.38 -6.54 -15.22
CA LEU A 139 14.52 -7.08 -16.29
C LEU A 139 13.14 -6.42 -16.30
N TYR A 140 12.52 -6.25 -15.12
CA TYR A 140 11.26 -5.52 -15.00
C TYR A 140 11.40 -4.04 -15.35
N ALA A 141 12.52 -3.39 -15.02
CA ALA A 141 12.78 -2.01 -15.41
C ALA A 141 12.73 -1.86 -16.94
N ARG A 142 13.45 -2.72 -17.69
CA ARG A 142 13.41 -2.71 -19.15
C ARG A 142 12.04 -3.03 -19.73
N PHE A 143 11.34 -4.04 -19.17
CA PHE A 143 9.98 -4.38 -19.57
C PHE A 143 9.05 -3.18 -19.43
N MET A 144 9.13 -2.49 -18.29
CA MET A 144 8.25 -1.37 -18.01
C MET A 144 8.61 -0.15 -18.88
N GLU A 145 9.89 0.06 -19.18
CA GLU A 145 10.30 1.12 -20.12
C GLU A 145 9.79 0.86 -21.56
N SER A 146 9.84 -0.39 -22.04
CA SER A 146 9.45 -0.71 -23.42
C SER A 146 7.96 -0.93 -23.61
N GLU A 147 7.33 -1.71 -22.72
CA GLU A 147 5.97 -2.21 -22.91
C GLU A 147 4.91 -1.38 -22.17
N TRP A 148 5.25 -0.83 -20.99
CA TRP A 148 4.26 -0.14 -20.16
C TRP A 148 3.64 1.10 -20.83
N PRO A 149 4.36 1.94 -21.60
CA PRO A 149 3.76 3.09 -22.26
C PRO A 149 2.58 2.71 -23.17
N ALA A 150 2.67 1.59 -23.90
CA ALA A 150 1.58 1.11 -24.76
C ALA A 150 0.39 0.58 -23.94
N ILE A 151 0.66 -0.08 -22.81
CA ILE A 151 -0.36 -0.53 -21.86
C ILE A 151 -1.09 0.67 -21.25
N ASP A 152 -0.33 1.65 -20.74
CA ASP A 152 -0.85 2.85 -20.09
C ASP A 152 -1.67 3.71 -21.07
N GLN A 153 -1.22 3.86 -22.33
CA GLN A 153 -2.01 4.53 -23.36
C GLN A 153 -3.36 3.84 -23.62
N LYS A 154 -3.41 2.51 -23.60
CA LYS A 154 -4.62 1.73 -23.91
C LYS A 154 -5.65 1.75 -22.78
N PHE A 155 -5.20 1.79 -21.52
CA PHE A 155 -6.08 1.68 -20.35
C PHE A 155 -6.15 2.94 -19.49
N GLY A 156 -5.05 3.66 -19.33
CA GLY A 156 -4.90 4.81 -18.43
C GLY A 156 -5.67 6.06 -18.85
N GLN A 157 -6.07 6.19 -20.12
CA GLN A 157 -6.87 7.34 -20.59
C GLN A 157 -8.39 7.16 -20.43
N ARG A 158 -8.86 6.02 -19.92
CA ARG A 158 -10.28 5.82 -19.67
C ARG A 158 -10.65 6.49 -18.35
N GLU A 159 -11.47 7.54 -18.44
CA GLU A 159 -11.97 8.44 -17.37
C GLU A 159 -12.56 7.74 -16.12
N TYR A 160 -12.73 6.41 -16.13
CA TYR A 160 -13.23 5.64 -14.99
C TYR A 160 -12.44 4.36 -14.71
N SER A 161 -11.24 4.20 -15.31
CA SER A 161 -10.42 3.02 -15.03
C SER A 161 -9.71 3.16 -13.68
N ARG A 162 -9.83 2.13 -12.84
CA ARG A 162 -8.98 1.95 -11.64
C ARG A 162 -7.56 1.49 -12.00
N PHE A 163 -7.16 1.66 -13.27
CA PHE A 163 -5.88 1.21 -13.76
C PHE A 163 -4.77 2.12 -13.21
N PRO A 164 -3.72 1.58 -12.57
CA PRO A 164 -2.68 2.39 -11.96
C PRO A 164 -1.85 3.07 -13.04
N HIS A 165 -1.61 4.37 -12.88
CA HIS A 165 -0.64 5.08 -13.70
C HIS A 165 0.75 4.93 -13.09
N ILE A 166 1.55 4.00 -13.61
CA ILE A 166 2.86 3.67 -13.05
C ILE A 166 3.90 4.59 -13.65
N ILE A 167 4.56 5.37 -12.79
CA ILE A 167 5.59 6.35 -13.20
C ILE A 167 7.01 5.83 -12.97
N GLY A 168 7.16 4.70 -12.29
CA GLY A 168 8.48 4.14 -12.01
C GLY A 168 8.45 2.89 -11.15
N LEU A 169 9.65 2.32 -10.96
CA LEU A 169 9.89 1.14 -10.14
C LEU A 169 11.01 1.42 -9.14
N VAL A 170 10.92 0.78 -7.97
CA VAL A 170 11.93 0.84 -6.92
C VAL A 170 12.25 -0.56 -6.43
N TYR A 171 13.54 -0.89 -6.34
CA TYR A 171 14.00 -2.13 -5.72
C TYR A 171 14.09 -1.98 -4.20
N GLY A 172 12.99 -2.30 -3.52
CA GLY A 172 12.84 -2.14 -2.09
C GLY A 172 11.44 -2.55 -1.62
N GLU A 173 11.24 -2.52 -0.30
CA GLU A 173 9.91 -2.63 0.31
C GLU A 173 9.45 -1.22 0.64
N GLN A 174 8.17 -0.91 0.41
CA GLN A 174 7.60 0.42 0.64
C GLN A 174 7.91 0.93 2.06
N GLU A 175 7.79 0.04 3.06
CA GLU A 175 8.04 0.34 4.47
C GLU A 175 9.48 0.80 4.77
N ARG A 176 10.47 0.45 3.91
CA ARG A 176 11.85 0.93 4.08
C ARG A 176 12.02 2.40 3.75
N PHE A 177 11.08 2.98 3.01
CA PHE A 177 11.12 4.35 2.55
C PHE A 177 10.21 5.28 3.36
N VAL A 178 9.49 4.71 4.32
CA VAL A 178 8.68 5.43 5.29
C VAL A 178 9.58 6.07 6.33
N ARG A 179 9.34 7.35 6.63
CA ARG A 179 9.96 8.00 7.79
C ARG A 179 9.04 7.91 8.99
N LEU A 180 9.56 7.37 10.08
CA LEU A 180 8.81 7.15 11.31
C LEU A 180 9.47 7.92 12.44
N PHE A 181 8.74 8.88 13.01
CA PHE A 181 9.19 9.69 14.14
C PHE A 181 8.36 9.33 15.36
N ARG A 182 9.02 9.03 16.47
CA ARG A 182 8.36 8.68 17.74
C ARG A 182 8.58 9.79 18.75
N GLY A 183 7.54 10.11 19.51
CA GLY A 183 7.57 11.11 20.55
C GLY A 183 6.50 10.84 21.60
N GLN A 184 6.41 11.72 22.59
CA GLN A 184 5.39 11.64 23.62
C GLN A 184 4.48 12.86 23.58
N LEU A 185 3.18 12.62 23.73
CA LEU A 185 2.17 13.65 23.91
C LEU A 185 1.34 13.28 25.14
N GLN A 186 1.29 14.18 26.13
CA GLN A 186 0.54 13.99 27.38
C GLN A 186 0.87 12.66 28.09
N GLY A 187 2.15 12.28 28.11
CA GLY A 187 2.62 11.05 28.76
C GLY A 187 2.31 9.75 28.02
N ARG A 188 1.84 9.82 26.76
CA ARG A 188 1.58 8.66 25.89
C ARG A 188 2.48 8.67 24.67
N ASP A 189 2.82 7.49 24.20
CA ASP A 189 3.63 7.32 22.99
C ASP A 189 2.79 7.57 21.74
N TYR A 190 3.29 8.45 20.88
CA TYR A 190 2.71 8.79 19.59
C TYR A 190 3.74 8.68 18.49
N THR A 191 3.25 8.47 17.27
CA THR A 191 4.07 8.31 16.09
C THR A 191 3.59 9.23 14.98
N ILE A 192 4.52 9.94 14.34
CA ILE A 192 4.32 10.62 13.06
C ILE A 192 4.95 9.75 11.97
N ARG A 193 4.14 9.34 11.00
CA ARG A 193 4.54 8.49 9.88
C ARG A 193 4.41 9.30 8.59
N VAL A 194 5.51 9.45 7.85
CA VAL A 194 5.52 10.07 6.52
C VAL A 194 5.73 8.97 5.48
N GLU A 195 4.71 8.71 4.68
CA GLU A 195 4.71 7.70 3.61
C GLU A 195 5.56 8.18 2.40
N PRO A 196 5.99 7.29 1.50
CA PRO A 196 6.79 7.69 0.33
C PRO A 196 6.08 8.67 -0.60
N ASP A 197 4.75 8.61 -0.68
CA ASP A 197 3.92 9.58 -1.40
C ASP A 197 3.71 10.91 -0.66
N GLY A 198 4.33 11.10 0.51
CA GLY A 198 4.32 12.34 1.28
C GLY A 198 3.14 12.48 2.24
N ARG A 199 2.20 11.52 2.30
CA ARG A 199 1.13 11.56 3.29
C ARG A 199 1.71 11.49 4.70
N ILE A 200 1.13 12.29 5.60
CA ILE A 200 1.52 12.39 6.99
C ILE A 200 0.38 11.81 7.83
N ARG A 201 0.70 10.78 8.60
CA ARG A 201 -0.20 10.14 9.55
C ARG A 201 0.32 10.36 10.96
N PHE A 202 -0.61 10.58 11.89
CA PHE A 202 -0.31 10.69 13.30
C PHE A 202 -1.21 9.75 14.08
N GLY A 203 -0.66 9.07 15.06
CA GLY A 203 -1.45 8.11 15.82
C GLY A 203 -0.76 7.58 17.06
N ALA A 204 -1.57 7.09 17.99
CA ALA A 204 -1.10 6.46 19.20
C ALA A 204 -0.36 5.14 18.92
N GLY A 205 0.62 4.84 19.79
CA GLY A 205 1.38 3.60 19.78
C GLY A 205 2.53 3.58 18.76
N ARG A 206 3.29 2.48 18.76
CA ARG A 206 4.58 2.36 18.04
C ARG A 206 4.48 2.38 16.52
N ASN A 207 3.29 2.13 15.98
CA ASN A 207 3.02 2.02 14.55
C ASN A 207 1.94 3.01 14.05
N GLY A 208 1.33 3.80 14.95
CA GLY A 208 0.21 4.69 14.60
C GLY A 208 -1.07 3.95 14.20
N SER A 209 -1.56 3.06 15.07
CA SER A 209 -2.69 2.17 14.77
C SER A 209 -4.05 2.88 14.68
N SER A 210 -4.15 4.11 15.20
CA SER A 210 -5.31 4.98 15.10
C SER A 210 -4.90 6.31 14.49
N GLU A 211 -5.48 6.71 13.36
CA GLU A 211 -5.24 8.04 12.80
C GLU A 211 -5.94 9.10 13.66
N GLU A 212 -5.15 10.02 14.22
CA GLU A 212 -5.59 11.12 15.05
C GLU A 212 -5.20 12.46 14.39
N TYR A 213 -5.97 13.50 14.66
CA TYR A 213 -5.66 14.84 14.17
C TYR A 213 -4.38 15.37 14.82
N SER A 214 -3.38 15.70 14.01
CA SER A 214 -2.07 16.17 14.48
C SER A 214 -1.87 17.67 14.39
N GLY A 215 -2.75 18.40 13.69
CA GLY A 215 -2.47 19.78 13.29
C GLY A 215 -1.37 19.92 12.24
N LEU A 216 -0.84 18.84 11.67
CA LEU A 216 0.06 18.89 10.52
C LEU A 216 -0.74 18.91 9.22
N SER A 217 -0.18 19.47 8.15
CA SER A 217 -0.72 19.25 6.81
C SER A 217 -0.80 17.76 6.50
N GLU A 218 -1.86 17.31 5.83
CA GLU A 218 -2.08 15.88 5.53
C GLU A 218 -0.99 15.28 4.61
N LYS A 219 -0.27 16.14 3.90
CA LYS A 219 0.79 15.79 2.96
C LYS A 219 1.96 16.76 3.06
N ILE A 220 3.17 16.29 2.70
CA ILE A 220 4.33 17.16 2.41
C ILE A 220 3.95 18.16 1.32
N GLN A 221 4.52 19.35 1.33
CA GLN A 221 4.23 20.42 0.37
C GLN A 221 5.49 20.74 -0.40
N MET A 222 5.39 20.69 -1.73
CA MET A 222 6.47 20.85 -2.69
C MET A 222 6.33 22.14 -3.52
N GLN A 223 7.40 22.75 -4.00
CA GLN A 223 8.79 22.39 -3.78
C GLN A 223 9.24 22.74 -2.35
N GLY A 224 10.28 22.06 -1.86
CA GLY A 224 10.93 22.41 -0.60
C GLY A 224 10.58 21.54 0.62
N LYS A 225 9.85 20.43 0.42
CA LYS A 225 9.53 19.43 1.47
C LYS A 225 8.98 20.07 2.75
N VAL A 226 7.96 20.91 2.58
CA VAL A 226 7.38 21.71 3.65
C VAL A 226 6.30 20.89 4.38
N ILE A 227 6.30 20.95 5.71
CA ILE A 227 5.17 20.50 6.54
C ILE A 227 4.58 21.74 7.19
N TYR A 228 3.30 21.99 6.95
CA TYR A 228 2.63 23.09 7.64
C TYR A 228 2.11 22.62 9.00
N VAL A 229 2.23 23.49 10.01
CA VAL A 229 1.83 23.23 11.40
C VAL A 229 0.72 24.21 11.78
N ALA A 230 -0.41 23.69 12.24
CA ALA A 230 -1.58 24.45 12.63
C ALA A 230 -1.26 25.38 13.79
N THR A 231 -1.68 26.64 13.67
CA THR A 231 -1.71 27.61 14.76
C THR A 231 -3.14 28.05 15.05
N GLY A 232 -3.41 28.45 16.31
CA GLY A 232 -4.72 28.91 16.78
C GLY A 232 -5.43 27.93 17.72
N GLU A 233 -6.72 28.16 17.97
CA GLU A 233 -7.51 27.43 18.98
C GLU A 233 -7.77 25.96 18.65
N GLN A 234 -7.70 25.58 17.37
CA GLN A 234 -7.77 24.18 16.90
C GLN A 234 -6.40 23.58 16.59
N ALA A 235 -5.32 24.15 17.14
CA ALA A 235 -3.97 23.63 16.91
C ALA A 235 -3.80 22.22 17.48
N GLY A 236 -3.13 21.36 16.71
CA GLY A 236 -2.65 20.06 17.17
C GLY A 236 -1.27 20.20 17.83
N LEU A 237 -0.29 19.45 17.33
CA LEU A 237 1.09 19.51 17.80
C LEU A 237 1.69 20.91 17.54
N SER A 238 2.26 21.52 18.58
CA SER A 238 3.04 22.75 18.45
C SER A 238 4.45 22.48 17.89
N MET A 239 5.11 23.52 17.37
CA MET A 239 6.51 23.45 16.95
C MET A 239 7.44 22.94 18.05
N SER A 240 7.23 23.35 19.30
CA SER A 240 8.03 22.87 20.44
C SER A 240 7.79 21.39 20.73
N GLN A 241 6.54 20.91 20.62
CA GLN A 241 6.22 19.50 20.78
C GLN A 241 6.84 18.64 19.67
N LEU A 242 6.85 19.13 18.43
CA LEU A 242 7.48 18.44 17.30
C LEU A 242 8.99 18.22 17.47
N GLN A 243 9.68 19.05 18.26
CA GLN A 243 11.10 18.84 18.57
C GLN A 243 11.36 17.55 19.38
N GLY A 244 10.35 17.06 20.10
CA GLY A 244 10.41 15.81 20.85
C GLY A 244 10.18 14.55 20.03
N TYR A 245 9.86 14.68 18.73
CA TYR A 245 9.66 13.55 17.82
C TYR A 245 10.95 13.26 17.05
N THR A 246 11.50 12.06 17.23
CA THR A 246 12.74 11.63 16.56
C THR A 246 12.58 10.30 15.85
N ASP A 247 13.32 10.12 14.76
CA ASP A 247 13.45 8.82 14.11
C ASP A 247 14.37 7.86 14.89
N ALA A 248 14.58 6.66 14.36
CA ALA A 248 15.42 5.65 14.98
C ALA A 248 16.91 6.06 15.09
N GLN A 249 17.33 7.09 14.37
CA GLN A 249 18.67 7.66 14.38
C GLN A 249 18.77 8.93 15.24
N GLY A 250 17.68 9.31 15.92
CA GLY A 250 17.61 10.51 16.76
C GLY A 250 17.41 11.81 15.99
N LYS A 251 17.13 11.74 14.68
CA LYS A 251 16.88 12.92 13.84
C LYS A 251 15.43 13.37 13.96
N ARG A 252 15.22 14.68 13.96
CA ARG A 252 13.93 15.34 14.09
C ARG A 252 13.25 15.52 12.73
N LEU A 253 11.96 15.87 12.73
CA LEU A 253 11.27 16.24 11.49
C LEU A 253 11.98 17.38 10.75
N SER A 254 12.46 18.39 11.50
CA SER A 254 13.17 19.55 10.96
C SER A 254 14.48 19.23 10.24
N ASP A 255 15.04 18.03 10.46
CA ASP A 255 16.27 17.61 9.79
C ASP A 255 16.01 17.12 8.35
N TYR A 256 14.74 16.87 8.01
CA TYR A 256 14.31 16.36 6.72
C TYR A 256 13.33 17.29 5.99
N PHE A 257 12.53 18.03 6.76
CA PHE A 257 11.41 18.81 6.27
C PHE A 257 11.49 20.24 6.79
N LYS A 258 11.08 21.20 5.97
CA LYS A 258 10.90 22.58 6.41
C LYS A 258 9.56 22.69 7.15
N LEU A 259 9.60 22.95 8.45
CA LEU A 259 8.39 23.16 9.25
C LEU A 259 7.96 24.64 9.18
N VAL A 260 6.70 24.91 8.84
CA VAL A 260 6.16 26.28 8.70
C VAL A 260 4.82 26.38 9.40
N GLU A 261 4.67 27.35 10.30
CA GLU A 261 3.39 27.61 10.95
C GLU A 261 2.37 28.25 10.00
N LYS A 262 1.12 27.79 10.06
CA LYS A 262 0.00 28.30 9.24
C LYS A 262 -1.31 28.22 10.03
N PRO A 263 -2.26 29.16 9.88
CA PRO A 263 -3.56 29.05 10.56
C PRO A 263 -4.30 27.77 10.19
N ALA A 264 -4.96 27.12 11.15
CA ALA A 264 -5.59 25.80 10.98
C ALA A 264 -6.62 25.71 9.83
N LEU A 265 -7.36 26.81 9.58
CA LEU A 265 -8.31 26.91 8.48
C LEU A 265 -7.67 26.74 7.10
N ASN A 266 -6.36 26.97 6.99
CA ASN A 266 -5.63 26.89 5.74
C ASN A 266 -4.90 25.54 5.55
N LEU A 267 -5.23 24.54 6.37
CA LEU A 267 -4.65 23.19 6.32
C LEU A 267 -5.64 22.11 5.86
N ARG A 268 -6.93 22.45 5.75
CA ARG A 268 -7.99 21.55 5.26
C ARG A 268 -8.40 21.94 3.85
N HIS A 269 -7.51 21.72 2.88
CA HIS A 269 -7.80 21.81 1.45
C HIS A 269 -6.93 20.82 0.70
#